data_AF-A0A6J8BD98-F1
#
_entry.id   AF-A0A6J8BD98-F1
#
_cell.length_a   1.000
_cell.length_b   1.000
_cell.length_c   1.000
_cell.angle_alpha   90.00
_cell.angle_beta   90.00
_cell.angle_gamma   90.00
#
_symmetry.space_group_name_H-M   'P 1'
#
loop_
_entity.id
_entity.type
_entity.pdbx_description
1 polymer ?
#
loop_
_entity_poly.entity_id
_entity_poly.type
_entity_poly.pdbx_seq_one_letter_code
_entity_poly.pdbx_strand_id
1 'polypeptide(L)'
;MASNVTLSLQSQQISQHQQPPQPSDLDAIHNKQLIPQLRESLANLMKIAGQLLHQNATTDDSLKSIEGQQQRLERTLEEFYSICDQLEVNLRLNLESVQQNADSSKFLPLQVNVPKDNNQLPEGQSLQYSQYLQITKQQISCAKEVHDLLLKFSKKVTDR
;
A
#
# COMPACT_ATOMS: atom_id res chain seq x y z
N MET A 1 -0.81 32.07 44.28
CA MET A 1 -1.88 31.31 43.62
C MET A 1 -1.27 30.59 42.43
N ALA A 2 -0.81 29.36 42.65
CA ALA A 2 -0.21 28.50 41.63
C ALA A 2 -1.06 27.24 41.59
N SER A 3 -1.86 27.10 40.55
CA SER A 3 -2.72 25.93 40.36
C SER A 3 -1.93 24.85 39.62
N ASN A 4 -1.34 23.94 40.39
CA ASN A 4 -0.92 22.62 39.91
C ASN A 4 -2.19 21.78 39.68
N VAL A 5 -2.49 21.45 38.43
CA VAL A 5 -3.46 20.41 38.10
C VAL A 5 -2.68 19.16 37.72
N THR A 6 -2.39 18.35 38.73
CA THR A 6 -1.93 16.96 38.57
C THR A 6 -3.15 16.12 38.20
N LEU A 7 -3.31 15.78 36.92
CA LEU A 7 -4.27 14.77 36.50
C LEU A 7 -3.58 13.41 36.50
N SER A 8 -3.84 12.66 37.56
CA SER A 8 -3.64 11.21 37.63
C SER A 8 -4.55 10.51 36.63
N LEU A 9 -3.98 9.68 35.76
CA LEU A 9 -4.75 8.70 34.99
C LEU A 9 -4.30 7.28 35.36
N GLN A 10 -5.31 6.56 35.83
CA GLN A 10 -5.34 5.24 36.39
C GLN A 10 -5.07 4.17 35.33
N SER A 11 -4.24 3.19 35.68
CA SER A 11 -4.04 1.96 34.92
C SER A 11 -5.27 1.04 35.04
N GLN A 12 -5.76 0.54 33.91
CA GLN A 12 -6.58 -0.66 33.82
C GLN A 12 -6.06 -1.56 32.70
N GLN A 13 -5.69 -2.79 33.08
CA GLN A 13 -5.51 -3.94 32.19
C GLN A 13 -6.86 -4.33 31.57
N ILE A 14 -6.87 -4.76 30.30
CA ILE A 14 -7.63 -5.91 29.78
C ILE A 14 -7.04 -6.36 28.41
N SER A 15 -6.71 -7.66 28.37
CA SER A 15 -6.74 -8.68 27.30
C SER A 15 -6.25 -8.46 25.86
N GLN A 16 -5.49 -9.48 25.41
CA GLN A 16 -5.05 -9.81 24.04
C GLN A 16 -6.00 -9.31 22.93
N HIS A 17 -5.46 -8.62 21.92
CA HIS A 17 -5.81 -8.85 20.50
C HIS A 17 -4.80 -8.20 19.54
N GLN A 18 -4.71 -8.82 18.37
CA GLN A 18 -3.73 -8.65 17.30
C GLN A 18 -3.42 -7.18 16.92
N GLN A 19 -2.12 -6.88 16.80
CA GLN A 19 -1.61 -5.64 16.21
C GLN A 19 -2.23 -5.42 14.82
N PRO A 20 -2.77 -4.22 14.51
CA PRO A 20 -3.17 -3.90 13.16
C PRO A 20 -1.92 -3.77 12.27
N PRO A 21 -1.89 -4.36 11.07
CA PRO A 21 -0.75 -4.34 10.16
C PRO A 21 -0.28 -2.89 9.87
N GLN A 22 1.01 -2.71 9.63
CA GLN A 22 1.53 -1.48 9.02
C GLN A 22 0.97 -1.30 7.60
N PRO A 23 0.92 -0.09 7.02
CA PRO A 23 0.43 0.10 5.65
C PRO A 23 1.13 -0.81 4.63
N SER A 24 2.45 -1.00 4.77
CA SER A 24 3.24 -1.93 3.95
C SER A 24 2.84 -3.40 4.13
N ASP A 25 2.26 -3.72 5.27
CA ASP A 25 1.82 -5.07 5.63
C ASP A 25 0.41 -5.33 5.07
N LEU A 26 -0.44 -4.30 4.95
CA LEU A 26 -1.75 -4.40 4.28
C LEU A 26 -1.62 -4.68 2.78
N ASP A 27 -0.67 -4.03 2.11
CA ASP A 27 -0.38 -4.26 0.70
C ASP A 27 0.28 -5.64 0.49
N ALA A 28 1.19 -6.04 1.39
CA ALA A 28 1.78 -7.39 1.37
C ALA A 28 0.74 -8.50 1.60
N ILE A 29 -0.28 -8.26 2.44
CA ILE A 29 -1.38 -9.19 2.70
C ILE A 29 -2.24 -9.39 1.44
N HIS A 30 -2.62 -8.31 0.74
CA HIS A 30 -3.41 -8.41 -0.49
C HIS A 30 -2.67 -9.19 -1.59
N ASN A 31 -1.37 -8.92 -1.78
CA ASN A 31 -0.57 -9.64 -2.77
C ASN A 31 -0.42 -11.12 -2.43
N LYS A 32 -0.21 -11.46 -1.14
CA LYS A 32 -0.14 -12.86 -0.68
C LYS A 32 -1.46 -13.62 -0.88
N GLN A 33 -2.60 -12.93 -0.92
CA GLN A 33 -3.91 -13.53 -1.18
C GLN A 33 -4.20 -13.71 -2.68
N LEU A 34 -3.68 -12.83 -3.55
CA LEU A 34 -3.89 -12.92 -5.00
C LEU A 34 -3.11 -14.07 -5.66
N ILE A 35 -1.92 -14.42 -5.17
CA ILE A 35 -1.12 -15.53 -5.71
C ILE A 35 -1.83 -16.90 -5.67
N PRO A 36 -2.40 -17.36 -4.54
CA PRO A 36 -3.14 -18.61 -4.53
C PRO A 36 -4.40 -18.56 -5.41
N GLN A 37 -5.11 -17.42 -5.45
CA GLN A 37 -6.27 -17.24 -6.32
C GLN A 37 -5.90 -17.31 -7.80
N LEU A 38 -4.78 -16.72 -8.20
CA LEU A 38 -4.27 -16.81 -9.57
C LEU A 38 -3.97 -18.26 -9.97
N ARG A 39 -3.33 -19.03 -9.07
CA ARG A 39 -3.04 -20.45 -9.31
C ARG A 39 -4.32 -21.28 -9.46
N GLU A 40 -5.31 -21.03 -8.61
CA GLU A 40 -6.59 -21.73 -8.65
C GLU A 40 -7.39 -21.39 -9.91
N SER A 41 -7.45 -20.09 -10.26
CA SER A 41 -8.10 -19.60 -11.48
C SER A 41 -7.46 -20.19 -12.74
N LEU A 42 -6.12 -20.22 -12.83
CA LEU A 42 -5.40 -20.85 -13.95
C LEU A 42 -5.69 -22.35 -14.04
N ALA A 43 -5.70 -23.06 -12.91
CA ALA A 43 -6.02 -24.49 -12.89
C ALA A 43 -7.46 -24.75 -13.36
N ASN A 44 -8.40 -23.90 -12.95
CA ASN A 44 -9.79 -23.97 -13.38
C ASN A 44 -9.94 -23.68 -14.89
N LEU A 45 -9.27 -22.63 -15.39
CA LEU A 45 -9.22 -22.30 -16.82
C LEU A 45 -8.71 -23.48 -17.66
N MET A 46 -7.60 -24.08 -17.27
CA MET A 46 -7.02 -25.23 -17.98
C MET A 46 -7.95 -26.44 -17.95
N LYS A 47 -8.64 -26.68 -16.83
CA LYS A 47 -9.62 -27.76 -16.71
C LYS A 47 -10.80 -27.56 -17.66
N ILE A 48 -11.38 -26.36 -17.73
CA ILE A 48 -12.52 -26.07 -18.61
C ILE A 48 -12.10 -26.09 -20.08
N ALA A 49 -10.94 -25.53 -20.41
CA ALA A 49 -10.38 -25.59 -21.76
C ALA A 49 -10.16 -27.03 -22.22
N GLY A 50 -9.62 -27.89 -21.33
CA GLY A 50 -9.44 -29.32 -21.60
C GLY A 50 -10.76 -30.06 -21.81
N GLN A 51 -11.79 -29.75 -21.03
CA GLN A 51 -13.14 -30.32 -21.21
C GLN A 51 -13.75 -29.91 -22.55
N LEU A 52 -13.61 -28.65 -22.94
CA LEU A 52 -14.09 -28.13 -24.21
C LEU A 52 -13.37 -28.81 -25.39
N LEU A 53 -12.04 -28.94 -25.31
CA LEU A 53 -11.26 -29.59 -26.36
C LEU A 53 -11.61 -31.08 -26.50
N HIS A 54 -11.76 -31.79 -25.38
CA HIS A 54 -12.19 -33.19 -25.39
C HIS A 54 -13.60 -33.36 -25.96
N GLN A 55 -14.52 -32.47 -25.61
CA GLN A 55 -15.88 -32.47 -26.16
C GLN A 55 -15.87 -32.21 -27.67
N ASN A 56 -15.07 -31.24 -28.13
CA ASN A 56 -14.89 -30.97 -29.56
C ASN A 56 -14.27 -32.16 -30.30
N ALA A 57 -13.32 -32.87 -29.69
CA ALA A 57 -12.65 -34.03 -30.30
C ALA A 57 -13.51 -35.30 -30.34
N THR A 58 -14.49 -35.43 -29.45
CA THR A 58 -15.38 -36.61 -29.35
C THR A 58 -16.73 -36.42 -30.05
N THR A 59 -17.03 -35.19 -30.49
CA THR A 59 -18.28 -34.86 -31.17
C THR A 59 -18.03 -34.86 -32.69
N ASP A 60 -18.38 -35.96 -33.35
CA ASP A 60 -18.30 -36.13 -34.82
C ASP A 60 -19.47 -35.45 -35.56
N ASP A 61 -20.34 -34.74 -34.83
CA ASP A 61 -21.62 -34.24 -35.32
C ASP A 61 -21.83 -32.76 -34.97
N SER A 62 -21.96 -31.94 -36.00
CA SER A 62 -22.02 -30.46 -35.99
C SER A 62 -23.25 -29.84 -35.28
N LEU A 63 -23.95 -30.58 -34.42
CA LEU A 63 -25.27 -30.18 -33.89
C LEU A 63 -25.44 -30.24 -32.36
N LYS A 64 -24.44 -30.67 -31.59
CA LYS A 64 -24.52 -30.52 -30.11
C LYS A 64 -24.04 -29.12 -29.73
N SER A 65 -24.92 -28.36 -29.07
CA SER A 65 -24.61 -26.98 -28.65
C SER A 65 -23.41 -26.96 -27.68
N ILE A 66 -22.27 -26.50 -28.21
CA ILE A 66 -21.01 -26.23 -27.48
C ILE A 66 -21.08 -24.86 -26.75
N GLU A 67 -22.11 -24.07 -27.05
CA GLU A 67 -22.28 -22.68 -26.62
C GLU A 67 -22.19 -22.52 -25.08
N GLY A 68 -22.79 -23.44 -24.33
CA GLY A 68 -22.72 -23.41 -22.86
C GLY A 68 -21.34 -23.72 -22.26
N GLN A 69 -20.51 -24.52 -22.94
CA GLN A 69 -19.12 -24.76 -22.49
C GLN A 69 -18.19 -23.63 -22.92
N GLN A 70 -18.42 -23.06 -24.10
CA GLN A 70 -17.70 -21.89 -24.56
C GLN A 70 -17.91 -20.68 -23.63
N GLN A 71 -19.16 -20.41 -23.21
CA GLN A 71 -19.45 -19.35 -22.23
C GLN A 71 -18.75 -19.58 -20.89
N ARG A 72 -18.62 -20.83 -20.43
CA ARG A 72 -17.87 -21.15 -19.21
C ARG A 72 -16.38 -20.87 -19.36
N LEU A 73 -15.80 -21.20 -20.52
CA LEU A 73 -14.41 -20.90 -20.83
C LEU A 73 -14.18 -19.38 -20.79
N GLU A 74 -15.01 -18.62 -21.51
CA GLU A 74 -14.94 -17.15 -21.55
C GLU A 74 -15.01 -16.55 -20.14
N ARG A 75 -15.93 -17.02 -19.30
CA ARG A 75 -16.03 -16.58 -17.90
C ARG A 75 -14.77 -16.88 -17.08
N THR A 76 -14.24 -18.09 -17.16
CA THR A 76 -13.01 -18.43 -16.41
C THR A 76 -11.78 -17.71 -16.93
N LEU A 77 -11.76 -17.37 -18.22
CA LEU A 77 -10.70 -16.58 -18.83
C LEU A 77 -10.77 -15.13 -18.33
N GLU A 78 -11.96 -14.55 -18.29
CA GLU A 78 -12.20 -13.21 -17.75
C GLU A 78 -11.80 -13.12 -16.27
N GLU A 79 -12.16 -14.12 -15.46
CA GLU A 79 -11.75 -14.21 -14.05
C GLU A 79 -10.23 -14.27 -13.90
N PHE A 80 -9.54 -15.04 -14.74
CA PHE A 80 -8.07 -15.10 -14.75
C PHE A 80 -7.44 -13.75 -15.09
N TYR A 81 -7.94 -13.06 -16.12
CA TYR A 81 -7.44 -11.74 -16.50
C TYR A 81 -7.71 -10.68 -15.42
N SER A 82 -8.89 -10.69 -14.80
CA SER A 82 -9.20 -9.77 -13.71
C SER A 82 -8.23 -9.90 -12.54
N ILE A 83 -7.79 -11.12 -12.20
CA ILE A 83 -6.79 -11.35 -11.15
C ILE A 83 -5.42 -10.83 -11.59
N CYS A 84 -5.03 -11.02 -12.85
CA CYS A 84 -3.78 -10.49 -13.40
C CYS A 84 -3.73 -8.96 -13.34
N ASP A 85 -4.81 -8.29 -13.75
CA ASP A 85 -4.91 -6.83 -13.73
C ASP A 85 -4.80 -6.30 -12.30
N GLN A 86 -5.51 -6.95 -11.36
CA GLN A 86 -5.45 -6.59 -9.95
C GLN A 86 -4.05 -6.78 -9.37
N LEU A 87 -3.36 -7.86 -9.75
CA LEU A 87 -1.98 -8.12 -9.33
C LEU A 87 -1.02 -7.06 -9.89
N GLU A 88 -1.15 -6.67 -11.16
CA GLU A 88 -0.33 -5.63 -11.76
C GLU A 88 -0.47 -4.29 -11.02
N VAL A 89 -1.71 -3.86 -10.75
CA VAL A 89 -1.98 -2.63 -10.01
C VAL A 89 -1.37 -2.69 -8.62
N ASN A 90 -1.56 -3.81 -7.91
CA ASN A 90 -1.02 -4.00 -6.56
C ASN A 90 0.53 -3.97 -6.55
N LEU A 91 1.19 -4.54 -7.55
CA LEU A 91 2.65 -4.51 -7.65
C LEU A 91 3.18 -3.10 -7.93
N ARG A 92 2.49 -2.34 -8.80
CA ARG A 92 2.82 -0.93 -9.06
C ARG A 92 2.66 -0.07 -7.81
N LEU A 93 1.56 -0.23 -7.09
CA LEU A 93 1.30 0.49 -5.84
C LEU A 93 2.34 0.16 -4.77
N ASN A 94 2.70 -1.12 -4.61
CA ASN A 94 3.76 -1.53 -3.69
C ASN A 94 5.10 -0.86 -4.02
N LEU A 95 5.47 -0.82 -5.30
CA LEU A 95 6.72 -0.18 -5.72
C LEU A 95 6.73 1.30 -5.34
N GLU A 96 5.64 2.01 -5.61
CA GLU A 96 5.50 3.43 -5.27
C GLU A 96 5.51 3.66 -3.75
N SER A 97 4.82 2.80 -2.98
CA SER A 97 4.81 2.81 -1.52
C SER A 97 6.21 2.59 -0.91
N VAL A 98 6.99 1.67 -1.48
CA VAL A 98 8.39 1.45 -1.09
C VAL A 98 9.25 2.68 -1.38
N GLN A 99 9.09 3.29 -2.56
CA GLN A 99 9.80 4.52 -2.92
C GLN A 99 9.43 5.66 -1.96
N GLN A 100 8.13 5.84 -1.69
CA GLN A 100 7.63 6.84 -0.76
C GLN A 100 8.17 6.64 0.66
N ASN A 101 8.30 5.39 1.12
CA ASN A 101 8.87 5.09 2.42
C ASN A 101 10.38 5.34 2.47
N ALA A 102 11.10 5.02 1.39
CA ALA A 102 12.53 5.32 1.27
C ALA A 102 12.79 6.83 1.30
N ASP A 103 12.01 7.61 0.55
CA ASP A 103 12.08 9.06 0.57
C ASP A 103 11.67 9.63 1.93
N SER A 104 10.60 9.12 2.54
CA SER A 104 10.19 9.52 3.89
C SER A 104 11.33 9.31 4.89
N SER A 105 12.00 8.16 4.86
CA SER A 105 13.13 7.86 5.75
C SER A 105 14.37 8.72 5.48
N LYS A 106 14.55 9.17 4.23
CA LYS A 106 15.66 10.04 3.83
C LYS A 106 15.47 11.49 4.28
N PHE A 107 14.25 12.01 4.19
CA PHE A 107 13.96 13.42 4.50
C PHE A 107 13.44 13.62 5.93
N LEU A 108 12.96 12.56 6.59
CA LEU A 108 12.48 12.56 7.97
C LEU A 108 13.07 11.36 8.74
N PRO A 109 13.90 11.60 9.76
CA PRO A 109 14.53 10.53 10.52
C PRO A 109 13.58 9.75 11.44
N LEU A 110 12.34 10.21 11.62
CA LEU A 110 11.33 9.52 12.44
C LEU A 110 9.98 9.46 11.72
N GLN A 111 9.37 8.29 11.78
CA GLN A 111 8.05 8.01 11.20
C GLN A 111 6.97 8.83 11.92
N VAL A 112 6.15 9.54 11.15
CA VAL A 112 5.06 10.36 11.68
C VAL A 112 3.93 9.45 12.14
N ASN A 113 3.46 9.66 13.36
CA ASN A 113 2.41 8.85 13.93
C ASN A 113 1.08 9.19 13.24
N VAL A 114 0.55 8.27 12.45
CA VAL A 114 -0.83 8.37 11.95
C VAL A 114 -1.72 7.78 13.05
N PRO A 115 -2.66 8.55 13.63
CA PRO A 115 -3.56 8.02 14.65
C PRO A 115 -4.32 6.82 14.06
N LYS A 116 -4.00 5.61 14.53
CA LYS A 116 -4.88 4.46 14.34
C LYS A 116 -6.11 4.67 15.24
N ASP A 117 -7.25 4.14 14.82
CA ASP A 117 -8.60 4.26 15.43
C ASP A 117 -8.69 3.93 16.95
N ASN A 118 -7.57 3.55 17.59
CA ASN A 118 -7.50 3.12 18.97
C ASN A 118 -6.65 4.00 19.89
N ASN A 119 -6.29 5.23 19.49
CA ASN A 119 -5.64 6.23 20.35
C ASN A 119 -4.34 5.78 21.05
N GLN A 120 -3.80 4.61 20.70
CA GLN A 120 -2.56 4.07 21.23
C GLN A 120 -1.43 4.53 20.33
N LEU A 121 -0.61 5.43 20.88
CA LEU A 121 0.68 5.75 20.28
C LEU A 121 1.52 4.45 20.25
N PRO A 122 2.10 4.07 19.10
CA PRO A 122 3.04 2.97 19.05
C PRO A 122 4.22 3.29 19.99
N GLU A 123 4.65 2.31 20.79
CA GLU A 123 5.82 2.39 21.70
C GLU A 123 7.18 2.47 20.97
N GLY A 124 7.22 3.16 19.83
CA GLY A 124 8.45 3.56 19.15
C GLY A 124 8.61 5.07 19.21
N GLN A 125 9.82 5.57 18.97
CA GLN A 125 10.06 6.99 18.72
C GLN A 125 9.32 7.38 17.42
N SER A 126 8.04 7.73 17.55
CA SER A 126 7.20 8.19 16.44
C SER A 126 6.87 9.66 16.68
N LEU A 127 6.97 10.44 15.61
CA LEU A 127 6.86 11.88 15.65
C LEU A 127 5.39 12.27 15.65
N GLN A 128 4.92 13.08 16.60
CA GLN A 128 3.54 13.55 16.60
C GLN A 128 3.28 14.45 15.39
N TYR A 129 2.08 14.43 14.79
CA TYR A 129 1.77 15.26 13.61
C TYR A 129 2.02 16.77 13.84
N SER A 130 1.76 17.27 15.05
CA SER A 130 2.10 18.63 15.46
C SER A 130 3.60 18.92 15.38
N GLN A 131 4.43 18.00 15.88
CA GLN A 131 5.89 18.08 15.83
C GLN A 131 6.39 17.98 14.38
N TYR A 132 5.76 17.15 13.56
CA TYR A 132 6.06 17.02 12.13
C TYR A 132 5.89 18.36 11.42
N LEU A 133 4.73 19.01 11.60
CA LEU A 133 4.47 20.32 11.02
C LEU A 133 5.51 21.36 11.44
N GLN A 134 5.98 21.31 12.68
CA GLN A 134 7.00 22.21 13.19
C GLN A 134 8.36 21.97 12.52
N ILE A 135 8.79 20.71 12.40
CA ILE A 135 10.04 20.34 11.71
C ILE A 135 9.99 20.74 10.24
N THR A 136 8.90 20.45 9.53
CA THR A 136 8.73 20.82 8.12
C THR A 136 8.83 22.33 7.92
N LYS A 137 8.16 23.12 8.77
CA LYS A 137 8.26 24.60 8.73
C LYS A 137 9.69 25.07 8.96
N GLN A 138 10.41 24.45 9.89
CA GLN A 138 11.80 24.81 10.17
C GLN A 138 12.74 24.44 9.02
N GLN A 139 12.56 23.27 8.40
CA GLN A 139 13.29 22.87 7.19
C GLN A 139 13.06 23.87 6.04
N ILE A 140 11.81 24.31 5.83
CA ILE A 140 11.48 25.33 4.82
C ILE A 140 12.17 26.66 5.13
N SER A 141 12.17 27.13 6.39
CA SER A 141 12.83 28.38 6.78
C SER A 141 14.33 28.31 6.53
N CYS A 142 14.98 27.23 6.98
CA CYS A 142 16.42 27.00 6.78
C CYS A 142 16.79 27.00 5.28
N ALA A 143 16.00 26.30 4.45
CA ALA A 143 16.22 26.27 3.00
C ALA A 143 16.10 27.66 2.36
N LYS A 144 15.13 28.48 2.80
CA LYS A 144 14.99 29.87 2.36
C LYS A 144 16.18 30.74 2.77
N GLU A 145 16.63 30.61 4.02
CA GLU A 145 17.79 31.35 4.52
C GLU A 145 19.07 31.01 3.73
N VAL A 146 19.31 29.73 3.45
CA VAL A 146 20.43 29.28 2.62
C VAL A 146 20.31 29.82 1.19
N HIS A 147 19.11 29.75 0.59
CA HIS A 147 18.85 30.31 -0.73
C HIS A 147 19.14 31.81 -0.78
N ASP A 148 18.62 32.58 0.17
CA ASP A 148 18.78 34.03 0.22
C ASP A 148 20.24 34.42 0.45
N LEU A 149 20.97 33.64 1.26
CA LEU A 149 22.40 33.82 1.47
C LEU A 149 23.17 33.58 0.16
N LEU A 150 22.91 32.46 -0.53
CA LEU A 150 23.52 32.15 -1.83
C LEU A 150 23.18 33.20 -2.89
N LEU A 151 21.94 33.69 -2.93
CA LEU A 151 21.50 34.72 -3.86
C LEU A 151 22.22 36.06 -3.60
N LYS A 152 22.37 36.44 -2.32
CA LYS A 152 23.14 37.64 -1.93
C LYS A 152 24.61 37.51 -2.35
N PHE A 153 25.22 36.35 -2.13
CA PHE A 153 26.59 36.09 -2.59
C PHE A 153 26.72 36.15 -4.11
N SER A 154 25.80 35.51 -4.84
CA SER A 154 25.78 35.51 -6.31
C SER A 154 25.69 36.92 -6.89
N LYS A 155 24.78 37.76 -6.37
CA LYS A 155 24.67 39.17 -6.77
C LYS A 155 25.96 39.93 -6.49
N LYS A 156 26.53 39.76 -5.29
CA LYS A 156 27.80 40.41 -4.91
C LYS A 156 28.99 40.01 -5.80
N VAL A 157 28.98 38.79 -6.35
CA VAL A 157 30.01 38.32 -7.29
C VAL A 157 29.75 38.86 -8.70
N THR A 158 28.50 38.98 -9.12
CA THR A 158 28.12 39.47 -10.46
C THR A 158 28.21 41.00 -10.57
N ASP A 159 28.01 41.73 -9.47
CA ASP A 159 28.14 43.20 -9.39
C ASP A 159 29.61 43.66 -9.25
N ARG A 160 30.60 42.76 -9.40
CA ARG A 160 32.03 43.07 -9.50
C ARG A 160 32.50 42.97 -10.94
#